data_AF-A0A7M3NZW0-F1
#
_entry.id   AF-A0A7M3NZW0-F1
#
_cell.length_a   1.000
_cell.length_b   1.000
_cell.length_c   1.000
_cell.angle_alpha   90.00
_cell.angle_beta   90.00
_cell.angle_gamma   90.00
#
_symmetry.space_group_name_H-M   'P 1'
#
loop_
_entity.id
_entity.type
_entity.pdbx_description
1 polymer ?
#
loop_
_entity_poly.entity_id
_entity_poly.type
_entity_poly.pdbx_seq_one_letter_code
_entity_poly.pdbx_strand_id
1 'polypeptide(L)'
;MSDRAVRVDTTSQVPPYEQIRAQLAALIRTGQMTEGERLPTVRQLAADLGLAPGTVARAYRELEAAELIRTRRGAGTRVAALPSGPQAPDAHQLGTLARDFTSAARALGADTEDILTAVRNALNSDPAPASATAGSGAGGSKTTEASVKVTGVRNRLEQQT
;
A
#
# COMPACT_ATOMS: atom_id res chain seq x y z
N MET A 1 3.48 25.15 -18.38
CA MET A 1 4.73 24.82 -17.67
C MET A 1 4.57 23.41 -17.11
N SER A 2 4.83 22.38 -17.93
CA SER A 2 4.77 20.99 -17.46
C SER A 2 6.04 20.70 -16.67
N ASP A 3 5.97 20.96 -15.37
CA ASP A 3 7.08 20.70 -14.46
C ASP A 3 7.42 19.20 -14.46
N ARG A 4 8.71 18.91 -14.36
CA ARG A 4 9.33 17.61 -14.65
C ARG A 4 9.01 16.60 -13.55
N ALA A 5 7.78 16.08 -13.55
CA ALA A 5 7.25 15.20 -12.52
C ALA A 5 8.00 13.85 -12.39
N VAL A 6 8.79 13.47 -13.39
CA VAL A 6 9.52 12.19 -13.41
C VAL A 6 10.97 12.41 -13.82
N ARG A 7 11.89 11.73 -13.15
CA ARG A 7 13.32 11.68 -13.49
C ARG A 7 13.79 10.22 -13.58
N VAL A 8 14.83 9.96 -14.35
CA VAL A 8 15.40 8.61 -14.47
C VAL A 8 16.90 8.69 -14.29
N ASP A 9 17.43 7.83 -13.44
CA ASP A 9 18.86 7.61 -13.25
C ASP A 9 19.25 6.32 -13.98
N THR A 10 19.96 6.45 -15.11
CA THR A 10 20.41 5.31 -15.90
C THR A 10 21.60 4.56 -15.29
N THR A 11 22.20 5.08 -14.22
CA THR A 11 23.29 4.44 -13.49
C THR A 11 22.80 3.58 -12.31
N SER A 12 21.53 3.72 -11.95
CA SER A 12 20.88 2.91 -10.92
C SER A 12 20.71 1.44 -11.34
N GLN A 13 20.74 0.53 -10.36
CA GLN A 13 20.41 -0.89 -10.57
C GLN A 13 18.93 -1.12 -10.90
N VAL A 14 18.06 -0.13 -10.64
CA VAL A 14 16.64 -0.22 -10.96
C VAL A 14 16.43 0.08 -12.45
N PRO A 15 15.75 -0.79 -13.21
CA PRO A 15 15.50 -0.54 -14.62
C PRO A 15 14.76 0.80 -14.87
N PRO A 16 15.09 1.56 -15.94
CA PRO A 16 14.45 2.84 -16.25
C PRO A 16 12.92 2.82 -16.30
N TYR A 17 12.32 1.75 -16.84
CA TYR A 17 10.85 1.64 -16.90
C TYR A 17 10.24 1.55 -15.48
N GLU A 18 10.94 0.89 -14.56
CA GLU A 18 10.50 0.67 -13.19
C GLU A 18 10.60 1.96 -12.38
N GLN A 19 11.65 2.75 -12.60
CA GLN A 19 11.79 4.09 -12.02
C GLN A 19 10.64 5.02 -12.45
N ILE A 20 10.27 5.00 -13.73
CA ILE A 20 9.14 5.78 -14.26
C ILE A 20 7.83 5.32 -13.61
N ARG A 21 7.59 4.00 -13.61
CA ARG A 21 6.39 3.39 -13.04
C ARG A 21 6.23 3.76 -11.56
N ALA A 22 7.28 3.62 -10.77
CA ALA A 22 7.25 3.89 -9.34
C ALA A 22 6.95 5.37 -9.03
N GLN A 23 7.58 6.31 -9.75
CA GLN A 23 7.34 7.74 -9.58
C GLN A 23 5.92 8.14 -9.98
N LEU A 24 5.45 7.75 -11.17
CA LEU A 24 4.08 8.06 -11.60
C LEU A 24 3.04 7.45 -10.66
N ALA A 25 3.25 6.21 -10.21
CA ALA A 25 2.36 5.57 -9.24
C ALA A 25 2.37 6.27 -7.88
N ALA A 26 3.50 6.83 -7.44
CA ALA A 26 3.56 7.63 -6.22
C ALA A 26 2.74 8.92 -6.39
N LEU A 27 2.96 9.67 -7.46
CA LEU A 27 2.25 10.93 -7.72
C LEU A 27 0.73 10.76 -7.79
N ILE A 28 0.26 9.68 -8.44
CA ILE A 28 -1.16 9.34 -8.54
C ILE A 28 -1.72 8.98 -7.16
N ARG A 29 -1.02 8.16 -6.38
CA ARG A 29 -1.48 7.72 -5.04
C ARG A 29 -1.46 8.83 -4.00
N THR A 30 -0.51 9.76 -4.09
CA THR A 30 -0.44 10.94 -3.21
C THR A 30 -1.39 12.06 -3.63
N GLY A 31 -2.16 11.87 -4.71
CA GLY A 31 -3.09 12.87 -5.24
C GLY A 31 -2.42 14.09 -5.87
N GLN A 32 -1.10 14.03 -6.13
CA GLN A 32 -0.39 15.08 -6.86
C GLN A 32 -0.75 15.09 -8.34
N MET A 33 -1.13 13.92 -8.89
CA MET A 33 -1.85 13.82 -10.15
C MET A 33 -3.31 13.45 -9.87
N THR A 34 -4.21 14.27 -10.39
CA THR A 34 -5.66 14.15 -10.13
C THR A 34 -6.33 13.18 -11.09
N GLU A 35 -7.46 12.60 -10.68
CA GLU A 35 -8.30 11.78 -11.56
C GLU A 35 -8.63 12.53 -12.86
N GLY A 36 -8.53 11.83 -13.99
CA GLY A 36 -8.85 12.39 -15.30
C GLY A 36 -7.76 13.32 -15.86
N GLU A 37 -6.72 13.63 -15.09
CA GLU A 37 -5.56 14.39 -15.55
C GLU A 37 -4.88 13.69 -16.73
N ARG A 38 -4.45 14.48 -17.72
CA ARG A 38 -3.87 13.96 -18.95
C ARG A 38 -2.38 13.71 -18.75
N LEU A 39 -1.96 12.47 -18.97
CA LEU A 39 -0.54 12.14 -18.99
C LEU A 39 0.11 12.58 -20.31
N PRO A 40 1.42 12.91 -20.30
CA PRO A 40 2.20 13.06 -21.51
C PRO A 40 2.10 11.79 -22.37
N THR A 41 2.18 11.97 -23.70
CA THR A 41 2.25 10.80 -24.59
C THR A 41 3.56 10.04 -24.38
N VAL A 42 3.57 8.76 -24.72
CA VAL A 42 4.79 7.92 -24.67
C VAL A 42 5.96 8.60 -25.41
N ARG A 43 5.72 9.17 -26.59
CA ARG A 43 6.77 9.84 -27.37
C ARG A 43 7.24 11.13 -26.72
N GLN A 44 6.32 11.91 -26.12
CA GLN A 44 6.67 13.13 -25.42
C GLN A 44 7.53 12.83 -24.19
N LEU A 45 7.06 11.93 -23.32
CA LEU A 45 7.80 11.58 -22.09
C LEU A 45 9.14 10.91 -22.41
N ALA A 46 9.21 10.11 -23.48
CA ALA A 46 10.47 9.54 -23.94
C ALA A 46 11.47 10.63 -24.38
N ALA A 47 11.01 11.64 -25.13
CA ALA A 47 11.84 12.77 -25.53
C ALA A 47 12.31 13.60 -24.32
N ASP A 48 11.40 13.89 -23.38
CA ASP A 48 11.70 14.68 -22.18
C ASP A 48 12.71 13.98 -21.25
N LEU A 49 12.69 12.64 -21.22
CA LEU A 49 13.60 11.82 -20.41
C LEU A 49 14.85 11.33 -21.16
N GLY A 50 14.94 11.52 -22.48
CA GLY A 50 16.03 10.98 -23.29
C GLY A 50 16.05 9.45 -23.35
N LEU A 51 14.88 8.80 -23.34
CA LEU A 51 14.73 7.34 -23.29
C LEU A 51 14.13 6.76 -24.56
N ALA A 52 14.36 5.47 -24.77
CA ALA A 52 13.67 4.74 -25.84
C ALA A 52 12.14 4.71 -25.59
N PRO A 53 11.29 4.98 -26.60
CA PRO A 53 9.83 4.96 -26.45
C PRO A 53 9.29 3.63 -25.89
N GLY A 54 9.95 2.50 -26.20
CA GLY A 54 9.58 1.18 -25.68
C GLY A 54 9.67 1.07 -24.16
N THR A 55 10.62 1.77 -23.54
CA THR A 55 10.80 1.81 -22.07
C THR A 55 9.63 2.51 -21.40
N VAL A 56 9.23 3.66 -21.94
CA VAL A 56 8.08 4.42 -21.44
C VAL A 56 6.77 3.67 -21.72
N ALA A 57 6.63 3.06 -22.90
CA ALA A 57 5.48 2.23 -23.23
C ALA A 57 5.33 1.05 -22.27
N ARG A 58 6.44 0.42 -21.87
CA ARG A 58 6.41 -0.63 -20.84
C ARG A 58 5.92 -0.08 -19.50
N ALA A 59 6.45 1.04 -19.03
CA ALA A 59 6.01 1.66 -17.78
C ALA A 59 4.49 1.98 -17.79
N TYR A 60 3.97 2.51 -18.90
CA TYR A 60 2.54 2.82 -19.05
C TYR A 60 1.68 1.55 -19.06
N ARG A 61 2.12 0.47 -19.71
CA ARG A 61 1.39 -0.82 -19.66
C ARG A 61 1.28 -1.35 -18.23
N GLU A 62 2.34 -1.27 -17.43
CA GLU A 62 2.32 -1.71 -16.03
C GLU A 62 1.39 -0.83 -15.18
N LEU A 63 1.38 0.49 -15.40
CA LEU A 63 0.47 1.41 -14.72
C LEU A 63 -1.01 1.17 -15.11
N GLU A 64 -1.27 0.82 -16.37
CA GLU A 64 -2.61 0.49 -16.85
C GLU A 64 -3.09 -0.85 -16.29
N ALA A 65 -2.20 -1.85 -16.19
CA ALA A 65 -2.45 -3.12 -15.53
C ALA A 65 -2.73 -2.96 -14.02
N ALA A 66 -2.08 -1.99 -13.38
CA ALA A 66 -2.35 -1.60 -11.99
C ALA A 66 -3.58 -0.68 -11.84
N GLU A 67 -4.33 -0.45 -12.92
CA GLU A 67 -5.53 0.40 -12.97
C GLU A 67 -5.32 1.86 -12.52
N LEU A 68 -4.07 2.33 -12.51
CA LEU A 68 -3.72 3.71 -12.13
C LEU A 68 -3.93 4.69 -13.29
N ILE A 69 -3.89 4.20 -14.53
CA ILE A 69 -4.11 4.98 -15.74
C ILE A 69 -5.04 4.24 -16.69
N ARG A 70 -5.71 4.97 -17.58
CA ARG A 70 -6.50 4.43 -18.68
C ARG A 70 -6.11 5.07 -19.99
N THR A 71 -5.92 4.25 -21.02
CA THR A 71 -5.67 4.71 -22.39
C THR A 71 -6.91 4.52 -23.26
N ARG A 72 -7.42 5.58 -23.87
CA ARG A 72 -8.55 5.50 -24.82
C ARG A 72 -8.08 5.90 -26.22
N ARG A 73 -8.43 5.08 -27.22
CA ARG A 73 -8.10 5.35 -28.64
C ARG A 73 -8.56 6.77 -29.02
N GLY A 74 -7.62 7.59 -29.50
CA GLY A 74 -7.87 8.97 -29.92
C GLY A 74 -7.94 10.03 -28.81
N ALA A 75 -8.14 9.64 -27.54
CA ALA A 75 -8.28 10.59 -26.42
C ALA A 75 -7.02 10.71 -25.54
N GLY A 76 -6.02 9.86 -25.77
CA GLY A 76 -4.78 9.83 -25.01
C GLY A 76 -4.88 9.02 -23.71
N THR A 77 -3.88 9.18 -22.86
CA THR A 77 -3.76 8.48 -21.57
C THR A 77 -4.13 9.44 -20.44
N ARG A 78 -4.95 8.98 -19.50
CA ARG A 78 -5.40 9.77 -18.34
C ARG A 78 -5.23 8.98 -17.04
N VAL A 79 -5.05 9.68 -15.93
CA VAL A 79 -5.10 9.09 -14.59
C VAL A 79 -6.49 8.49 -14.39
N ALA A 80 -6.54 7.23 -13.96
CA ALA A 80 -7.80 6.57 -13.67
C ALA A 80 -8.45 7.20 -12.44
N ALA A 81 -9.76 7.01 -12.30
CA ALA A 81 -10.40 7.22 -11.00
C ALA A 81 -9.71 6.30 -10.00
N LEU A 82 -8.94 6.86 -9.07
CA LEU A 82 -8.59 6.07 -7.89
C LEU A 82 -9.93 5.71 -7.26
N PRO A 83 -10.23 4.42 -7.07
CA PRO A 83 -11.52 4.01 -6.55
C PRO A 83 -11.75 4.74 -5.23
N SER A 84 -12.68 5.69 -5.24
CA SER A 84 -13.11 6.41 -4.06
C SER A 84 -13.98 5.44 -3.25
N GLY A 85 -13.33 4.58 -2.49
CA GLY A 85 -13.98 3.57 -1.64
C GLY A 85 -13.04 2.40 -1.35
N PRO A 86 -13.25 1.66 -0.25
CA PRO A 86 -12.53 0.41 -0.02
C PRO A 86 -12.72 -0.46 -1.26
N GLN A 87 -11.62 -0.82 -1.91
CA GLN A 87 -11.66 -1.89 -2.91
C GLN A 87 -12.32 -3.09 -2.23
N ALA A 88 -13.38 -3.63 -2.83
CA ALA A 88 -13.86 -4.93 -2.40
C ALA A 88 -12.62 -5.85 -2.41
N PRO A 89 -12.30 -6.52 -1.29
CA PRO A 89 -11.10 -7.31 -1.20
C PRO A 89 -11.09 -8.30 -2.37
N ASP A 90 -9.96 -8.42 -3.06
CA ASP A 90 -9.82 -9.41 -4.12
C ASP A 90 -10.15 -10.78 -3.52
N ALA A 91 -11.34 -11.29 -3.86
CA ALA A 91 -11.90 -12.49 -3.25
C ALA A 91 -11.04 -13.71 -3.56
N HIS A 92 -10.34 -13.71 -4.70
CA HIS A 92 -9.44 -14.79 -5.08
C HIS A 92 -8.16 -14.73 -4.24
N GLN A 93 -7.53 -13.56 -4.13
CA GLN A 93 -6.33 -13.38 -3.31
C GLN A 93 -6.60 -13.62 -1.82
N LEU A 94 -7.73 -13.10 -1.31
CA LEU A 94 -8.17 -13.34 0.06
C LEU A 94 -8.44 -14.82 0.31
N GLY A 95 -9.04 -15.51 -0.67
CA GLY A 95 -9.26 -16.95 -0.64
C GLY A 95 -7.96 -17.76 -0.58
N THR A 96 -6.93 -17.38 -1.35
CA THR A 96 -5.60 -18.00 -1.30
C THR A 96 -4.98 -17.85 0.08
N LEU A 97 -4.94 -16.63 0.62
CA LEU A 97 -4.39 -16.36 1.96
C LEU A 97 -5.13 -17.14 3.06
N ALA A 98 -6.47 -17.20 2.97
CA ALA A 98 -7.28 -17.96 3.91
C ALA A 98 -6.97 -19.46 3.85
N ARG A 99 -6.77 -20.04 2.66
CA ARG A 99 -6.38 -21.45 2.50
C ARG A 99 -4.99 -21.73 3.08
N ASP A 100 -4.03 -20.86 2.79
CA ASP A 100 -2.65 -21.03 3.29
C ASP A 100 -2.62 -20.98 4.82
N PHE A 101 -3.29 -19.99 5.43
CA PHE A 101 -3.39 -19.86 6.87
C PHE A 101 -4.11 -21.05 7.52
N THR A 102 -5.28 -21.45 7.01
CA THR A 102 -6.05 -22.56 7.57
C THR A 102 -5.30 -23.89 7.43
N SER A 103 -4.58 -24.12 6.33
CA SER A 103 -3.71 -25.28 6.15
C SER A 103 -2.60 -25.33 7.20
N ALA A 104 -1.91 -24.21 7.43
CA ALA A 104 -0.86 -24.10 8.45
C ALA A 104 -1.41 -24.33 9.86
N ALA A 105 -2.57 -23.76 10.20
CA ALA A 105 -3.19 -23.93 11.50
C ALA A 105 -3.65 -25.38 11.75
N ARG A 106 -4.19 -26.06 10.73
CA ARG A 106 -4.55 -27.48 10.81
C ARG A 106 -3.33 -28.37 11.04
N ALA A 107 -2.20 -28.05 10.41
CA ALA A 107 -0.95 -28.78 10.64
C ALA A 107 -0.44 -28.67 12.09
N LEU A 108 -0.83 -27.61 12.82
CA LEU A 108 -0.57 -27.43 14.24
C LEU A 108 -1.61 -28.12 15.15
N GLY A 109 -2.59 -28.82 14.57
CA GLY A 109 -3.67 -29.49 15.31
C GLY A 109 -4.82 -28.58 15.71
N ALA A 110 -4.86 -27.33 15.23
CA ALA A 110 -5.95 -26.40 15.57
C ALA A 110 -7.28 -26.87 14.96
N ASP A 111 -8.33 -26.83 15.77
CA ASP A 111 -9.68 -27.07 15.29
C ASP A 111 -10.30 -25.82 14.63
N THR A 112 -11.55 -25.89 14.17
CA THR A 112 -12.19 -24.74 13.52
C THR A 112 -12.36 -23.57 14.50
N GLU A 113 -12.68 -23.85 15.76
CA GLU A 113 -12.93 -22.83 16.78
C GLU A 113 -11.64 -22.16 17.22
N ASP A 114 -10.55 -22.91 17.33
CA ASP A 114 -9.20 -22.40 17.60
C ASP A 114 -8.77 -21.43 16.50
N ILE A 115 -8.98 -21.80 15.23
CA ILE A 115 -8.65 -20.98 14.06
C ILE A 115 -9.44 -19.67 14.07
N LEU A 116 -10.76 -19.74 14.26
CA LEU A 116 -11.60 -18.54 14.29
C LEU A 116 -11.27 -17.64 15.49
N THR A 117 -10.95 -18.24 16.64
CA THR A 117 -10.52 -17.50 17.84
C THR A 117 -9.18 -16.81 17.62
N ALA A 118 -8.21 -17.48 17.00
CA ALA A 118 -6.92 -16.88 16.65
C ALA A 118 -7.06 -15.69 15.69
N VAL A 119 -7.88 -15.81 14.65
CA VAL A 119 -8.14 -14.70 13.71
C VAL A 119 -8.84 -13.53 14.40
N ARG A 120 -9.88 -13.79 15.19
CA ARG A 120 -10.56 -12.73 15.95
C ARG A 120 -9.61 -12.01 16.91
N ASN A 121 -8.77 -12.77 17.61
CA ASN A 121 -7.76 -12.20 18.51
C ASN A 121 -6.74 -11.37 17.74
N ALA A 122 -6.25 -11.84 16.59
CA ALA A 122 -5.31 -11.09 15.75
C ALA A 122 -5.91 -9.79 15.19
N LEU A 123 -7.20 -9.81 14.79
CA LEU A 123 -7.91 -8.62 14.33
C LEU A 123 -8.17 -7.60 15.44
N ASN A 124 -8.39 -8.07 16.67
CA ASN A 124 -8.58 -7.22 17.84
C ASN A 124 -7.26 -6.74 18.46
N SER A 125 -6.15 -7.41 18.12
CA SER A 125 -4.79 -7.08 18.54
C SER A 125 -4.11 -6.33 17.40
N ASP A 126 -4.53 -5.10 17.13
CA ASP A 126 -4.02 -4.25 16.04
C ASP A 126 -2.49 -4.41 15.81
N PRO A 127 -2.03 -5.00 14.69
CA PRO A 127 -0.66 -4.84 14.26
C PRO A 127 -0.58 -3.48 13.57
N ALA A 128 -0.22 -2.46 14.35
CA ALA A 128 0.17 -1.15 13.85
C ALA A 128 1.04 -1.30 12.58
N PRO A 129 0.79 -0.52 11.51
CA PRO A 129 1.51 -0.67 10.26
C PRO A 129 3.00 -0.39 10.48
N ALA A 130 3.83 -1.38 10.16
CA ALA A 130 5.27 -1.24 10.05
C ALA A 130 5.63 -0.27 8.91
N SER A 131 5.54 1.04 9.18
CA SER A 131 6.20 2.11 8.40
C SER A 131 6.26 3.40 9.19
N ALA A 132 7.05 3.39 10.27
CA ALA A 132 7.57 4.61 10.88
C ALA A 132 9.02 4.38 11.32
N THR A 133 9.96 4.62 10.42
CA THR A 133 11.34 4.96 10.81
C THR A 133 11.86 6.08 9.91
N ALA A 134 12.46 7.08 10.58
CA ALA A 134 13.11 8.30 10.09
C ALA A 134 12.14 9.36 9.52
N GLY A 135 11.83 10.48 10.18
CA GLY A 135 12.48 11.19 11.28
C GLY A 135 12.49 12.67 10.91
N SER A 136 11.75 13.51 11.65
CA SER A 136 12.05 14.94 11.77
C SER A 136 11.17 15.53 12.87
N GLY A 137 11.83 16.02 13.91
CA GLY A 137 11.19 16.55 15.10
C GLY A 137 10.68 17.99 14.96
N ALA A 138 9.67 18.29 15.76
CA ALA A 138 9.33 19.57 16.37
C ALA A 138 8.07 19.28 17.19
N GLY A 139 8.13 19.20 18.52
CA GLY A 139 8.29 20.36 19.38
C GLY A 139 6.88 20.80 19.83
N GLY A 140 6.56 20.67 21.11
CA GLY A 140 5.30 21.20 21.63
C GLY A 140 4.74 20.45 22.83
N SER A 141 5.37 20.62 23.97
CA SER A 141 4.88 20.30 25.30
C SER A 141 3.44 20.76 25.52
N LYS A 142 2.55 19.87 25.97
CA LYS A 142 1.47 20.23 26.90
C LYS A 142 1.21 19.08 27.88
N THR A 143 1.76 19.27 29.06
CA THR A 143 1.28 18.83 30.38
C THR A 143 -0.23 19.01 30.52
N THR A 144 -0.95 17.99 31.00
CA THR A 144 -2.12 17.99 31.93
C THR A 144 -2.53 16.52 32.07
N GLU A 145 -2.08 15.75 33.06
CA GLU A 145 -2.55 15.64 34.45
C GLU A 145 -3.95 15.00 34.63
N ALA A 146 -3.97 14.01 35.54
CA ALA A 146 -5.11 13.42 36.27
C ALA A 146 -6.06 12.43 35.56
N SER A 147 -5.88 11.13 35.83
CA SER A 147 -6.65 10.50 36.93
C SER A 147 -6.47 8.99 37.02
N VAL A 148 -5.92 8.62 38.17
CA VAL A 148 -5.92 7.34 38.88
C VAL A 148 -7.26 6.59 38.82
N LYS A 149 -7.22 5.27 38.59
CA LYS A 149 -7.83 4.27 39.49
C LYS A 149 -7.21 2.89 39.29
N VAL A 150 -6.34 2.56 40.25
CA VAL A 150 -5.85 1.20 40.57
C VAL A 150 -6.95 0.48 41.34
N THR A 151 -7.40 -0.69 40.86
CA THR A 151 -8.08 -1.77 41.61
C THR A 151 -8.24 -2.92 40.63
N GLY A 152 -7.77 -4.15 40.81
CA GLY A 152 -7.06 -4.83 41.87
C GLY A 152 -6.91 -6.29 41.41
N VAL A 153 -5.68 -6.78 41.32
CA VAL A 153 -5.36 -8.19 41.03
C VAL A 153 -5.25 -8.92 42.38
N ARG A 154 -6.12 -9.90 42.64
CA ARG A 154 -5.88 -11.04 43.52
C ARG A 154 -6.64 -12.22 42.94
N ASN A 155 -6.01 -12.95 42.03
CA ASN A 155 -5.23 -14.16 42.29
C ASN A 155 -6.02 -15.27 42.99
N ARG A 156 -6.32 -16.28 42.16
CA ARG A 156 -6.80 -17.62 42.46
C ARG A 156 -5.62 -18.42 43.02
N LEU A 157 -5.80 -19.16 44.11
CA LEU A 157 -5.40 -20.58 44.20
C LEU A 157 -5.78 -21.16 45.56
N GLU A 158 -6.47 -22.30 45.44
CA GLU A 158 -6.87 -23.22 46.49
C GLU A 158 -5.69 -24.10 46.95
N GLN A 159 -5.93 -24.81 48.05
CA GLN A 159 -5.42 -26.13 48.46
C GLN A 159 -4.35 -26.23 49.58
N GLN A 160 -4.57 -27.27 50.39
CA GLN A 160 -3.71 -27.91 51.43
C GLN A 160 -3.78 -27.22 52.80
N THR A 161 -4.15 -27.86 53.92
CA THR A 161 -4.35 -29.27 54.31
C THR A 161 -5.34 -29.30 55.48
#